data_AF-A0A7X1FFQ9-F1
#
_entry.id   AF-A0A7X1FFQ9-F1
#
_cell.length_a   1.000
_cell.length_b   1.000
_cell.length_c   1.000
_cell.angle_alpha   90.00
_cell.angle_beta   90.00
_cell.angle_gamma   90.00
#
_symmetry.space_group_name_H-M   'P 1'
#
loop_
_entity.id
_entity.type
_entity.pdbx_description
1 polymer ?
#
loop_
_entity_poly.entity_id
_entity_poly.type
_entity_poly.pdbx_seq_one_letter_code
_entity_poly.pdbx_strand_id
1 'polypeptide(L)'
;MQMTTAHLIANPCDDEEDNMAMLCCHSTQGEMFLMSRYPDEDELEITLDGEPSTLDGIKVTLSPTTLLIEIAATDTDALNGSDHLHIHHATSAADLAEVELTLKNILKGTGTYISQL
;
A
#
# COMPACT_ATOMS: atom_id res chain seq x y z
N MET A 1 9.79 -4.17 -9.14
CA MET A 1 8.56 -4.43 -9.94
C MET A 1 7.85 -3.12 -10.27
N GLN A 2 6.99 -3.07 -11.29
CA GLN A 2 6.21 -1.87 -11.62
C GLN A 2 4.78 -2.20 -12.07
N MET A 3 3.83 -1.33 -11.77
CA MET A 3 2.45 -1.42 -12.26
C MET A 3 1.87 -0.02 -12.52
N THR A 4 0.83 0.05 -13.36
CA THR A 4 0.13 1.31 -13.66
C THR A 4 -1.35 1.14 -13.34
N THR A 5 -1.90 2.05 -12.55
CA THR A 5 -3.31 2.08 -12.17
C THR A 5 -3.95 3.43 -12.49
N ALA A 6 -5.26 3.45 -12.72
CA ALA A 6 -5.99 4.69 -12.88
C ALA A 6 -6.10 5.43 -11.54
N HIS A 7 -6.43 4.71 -10.46
CA HIS A 7 -6.74 5.30 -9.16
C HIS A 7 -6.30 4.37 -8.03
N LEU A 8 -5.74 4.96 -6.99
CA LEU A 8 -5.58 4.33 -5.69
C LEU A 8 -6.92 4.45 -4.94
N ILE A 9 -7.41 3.34 -4.40
CA ILE A 9 -8.63 3.29 -3.60
C ILE A 9 -8.18 3.17 -2.15
N ALA A 10 -8.55 4.13 -1.33
CA ALA A 10 -8.09 4.24 0.04
C ALA A 10 -9.29 4.27 0.99
N ASN A 11 -9.25 3.44 2.03
CA ASN A 11 -10.14 3.51 3.18
C ASN A 11 -9.26 3.64 4.44
N PRO A 12 -9.22 4.81 5.10
CA PRO A 12 -8.32 5.03 6.23
C PRO A 12 -8.79 4.35 7.52
N CYS A 13 -10.07 3.99 7.61
CA CYS A 13 -10.72 3.47 8.81
C CYS A 13 -12.01 2.78 8.39
N ASP A 14 -11.93 1.48 8.10
CA ASP A 14 -13.10 0.68 7.81
C ASP A 14 -13.85 0.35 9.10
N ASP A 15 -14.84 1.17 9.44
CA ASP A 15 -15.64 1.02 10.67
C ASP A 15 -16.41 -0.32 10.72
N GLU A 16 -16.62 -0.99 9.57
CA GLU A 16 -17.27 -2.30 9.50
C GLU A 16 -16.28 -3.44 9.78
N GLU A 17 -14.99 -3.22 9.54
CA GLU A 17 -13.88 -4.16 9.70
C GLU A 17 -12.93 -3.69 10.82
N ASP A 18 -13.45 -3.47 12.03
CA ASP A 18 -12.67 -3.12 13.23
C ASP A 18 -11.68 -1.94 13.03
N ASN A 19 -12.06 -0.94 12.23
CA ASN A 19 -11.25 0.23 11.86
C ASN A 19 -10.00 -0.09 11.03
N MET A 20 -10.03 -1.17 10.26
CA MET A 20 -8.95 -1.56 9.36
C MET A 20 -8.63 -0.44 8.37
N ALA A 21 -7.35 -0.10 8.23
CA ALA A 21 -6.89 0.78 7.17
C ALA A 21 -6.52 -0.05 5.94
N MET A 22 -6.99 0.35 4.76
CA MET A 22 -6.84 -0.42 3.53
C MET A 22 -6.58 0.47 2.32
N LEU A 23 -5.58 0.10 1.53
CA LEU A 23 -5.25 0.71 0.25
C LEU A 23 -5.24 -0.39 -0.82
N CYS A 24 -5.98 -0.21 -1.90
CA CYS A 24 -5.95 -1.14 -3.02
C CYS A 24 -5.89 -0.44 -4.38
N CYS A 25 -5.43 -1.16 -5.39
CA CYS A 25 -5.52 -0.72 -6.77
C CYS A 25 -5.54 -1.91 -7.73
N HIS A 26 -6.05 -1.66 -8.94
CA HIS A 26 -5.99 -2.61 -10.04
C HIS A 26 -5.12 -2.03 -11.15
N SER A 27 -4.20 -2.83 -11.67
CA SER A 27 -3.38 -2.43 -12.80
C SER A 27 -4.21 -2.44 -14.08
N THR A 28 -3.76 -1.70 -15.09
CA THR A 28 -4.36 -1.74 -16.43
C THR A 28 -4.27 -3.12 -17.10
N GLN A 29 -3.45 -4.03 -16.54
CA GLN A 29 -3.26 -5.40 -17.02
C GLN A 29 -4.09 -6.43 -16.22
N GLY A 30 -4.82 -5.99 -15.20
CA GLY A 30 -5.69 -6.83 -14.38
C GLY A 30 -5.07 -7.34 -13.08
N GLU A 31 -3.84 -6.94 -12.77
CA GLU A 31 -3.16 -7.29 -11.51
C GLU A 31 -3.80 -6.51 -10.35
N MET A 32 -3.91 -7.13 -9.18
CA MET A 32 -4.44 -6.50 -7.97
C MET A 32 -3.34 -6.34 -6.92
N PHE A 33 -3.28 -5.15 -6.36
CA PHE A 33 -2.48 -4.85 -5.18
C PHE A 33 -3.40 -4.40 -4.04
N LEU A 34 -3.21 -4.99 -2.87
CA LEU A 34 -3.88 -4.64 -1.62
C LEU A 34 -2.85 -4.52 -0.51
N MET A 35 -2.97 -3.49 0.31
CA MET A 35 -2.23 -3.31 1.54
C MET A 35 -3.22 -2.96 2.65
N SER A 36 -3.19 -3.69 3.75
CA SER A 36 -4.10 -3.48 4.86
C SER A 36 -3.41 -3.72 6.20
N ARG A 37 -3.99 -3.13 7.24
CA ARG A 37 -3.60 -3.40 8.63
C ARG A 37 -4.70 -2.98 9.60
N TYR A 38 -4.95 -3.83 10.60
CA TYR A 38 -5.77 -3.49 11.75
C TYR A 38 -4.99 -2.59 12.73
N PRO A 39 -5.66 -1.65 13.43
CA PRO A 39 -4.99 -0.67 14.28
C PRO A 39 -4.20 -1.27 15.47
N ASP A 40 -4.57 -2.48 15.90
CA ASP A 40 -3.98 -3.17 17.04
C ASP A 40 -2.94 -4.25 16.66
N GLU A 41 -2.68 -4.45 15.36
CA GLU A 41 -1.68 -5.41 14.88
C GLU A 41 -0.31 -4.76 14.74
N ASP A 42 0.76 -5.53 14.95
CA ASP A 42 2.14 -5.05 14.79
C ASP A 42 2.70 -5.30 13.39
N GLU A 43 2.00 -6.09 12.57
CA GLU A 43 2.36 -6.48 11.21
C GLU A 43 1.33 -5.92 10.22
N LEU A 44 1.71 -5.76 8.95
CA LEU A 44 0.79 -5.39 7.86
C LEU A 44 0.69 -6.51 6.85
N GLU A 45 -0.40 -6.54 6.10
CA GLU A 45 -0.62 -7.50 5.03
C GLU A 45 -0.47 -6.83 3.67
N ILE A 46 0.24 -7.50 2.75
CA ILE A 46 0.25 -7.17 1.32
C ILE A 46 -0.26 -8.37 0.54
N THR A 47 -1.16 -8.11 -0.41
CA THR A 47 -1.53 -9.07 -1.45
C THR A 47 -1.15 -8.50 -2.81
N LEU A 48 -0.40 -9.28 -3.58
CA LEU A 48 -0.07 -9.00 -4.98
C LEU A 48 -0.38 -10.24 -5.82
N ASP A 49 -1.56 -10.26 -6.43
CA ASP A 49 -2.06 -11.39 -7.25
C ASP A 49 -1.84 -12.77 -6.61
N GLY A 50 -2.60 -13.09 -5.57
CA GLY A 50 -2.54 -14.42 -4.96
C GLY A 50 -2.86 -14.41 -3.48
N GLU A 51 -2.08 -15.19 -2.73
CA GLU A 51 -2.19 -15.28 -1.28
C GLU A 51 -1.56 -14.04 -0.61
N PRO A 52 -2.13 -13.59 0.51
CA PRO A 52 -1.55 -12.51 1.29
C PRO A 52 -0.19 -12.88 1.90
N SER A 53 0.64 -11.87 2.10
CA SER A 53 1.92 -11.95 2.79
C SER A 53 1.95 -10.95 3.93
N THR A 54 2.33 -11.43 5.11
CA THR A 54 2.44 -10.61 6.32
C THR A 54 3.87 -10.09 6.48
N LEU A 55 4.02 -8.80 6.79
CA LEU A 55 5.30 -8.10 6.83
C LEU A 55 5.47 -7.31 8.14
N ASP A 56 6.64 -7.45 8.76
CA ASP A 56 7.03 -6.74 9.99
C ASP A 56 7.26 -5.24 9.75
N GLY A 57 7.52 -4.85 8.50
CA GLY A 57 7.63 -3.45 8.14
C GLY A 57 8.10 -3.16 6.74
N ILE A 58 7.59 -2.06 6.20
CA ILE A 58 7.88 -1.59 4.84
C ILE A 58 8.15 -0.09 4.85
N LYS A 59 8.72 0.41 3.76
CA LYS A 59 8.83 1.83 3.49
C LYS A 59 7.95 2.19 2.30
N VAL A 60 7.16 3.25 2.45
CA VAL A 60 6.28 3.76 1.41
C VAL A 60 6.56 5.23 1.15
N THR A 61 6.73 5.57 -0.12
CA THR A 61 6.86 6.95 -0.58
C THR A 61 5.69 7.29 -1.50
N LEU A 62 4.89 8.29 -1.14
CA LEU A 62 3.77 8.80 -1.95
C LEU A 62 4.16 10.12 -2.63
N SER A 63 3.95 10.21 -3.94
CA SER A 63 4.12 11.40 -4.77
C SER A 63 2.83 11.70 -5.56
N PRO A 64 2.73 12.83 -6.27
CA PRO A 64 1.52 13.16 -7.04
C PRO A 64 1.13 12.14 -8.12
N THR A 65 2.08 11.33 -8.60
CA THR A 65 1.86 10.37 -9.70
C THR A 65 2.42 8.97 -9.42
N THR A 66 3.02 8.74 -8.25
CA THR A 66 3.69 7.48 -7.92
C THR A 66 3.50 7.11 -6.45
N LEU A 67 3.36 5.81 -6.22
CA LEU A 67 3.50 5.17 -4.93
C LEU A 67 4.62 4.14 -5.03
N LEU A 68 5.69 4.35 -4.26
CA LEU A 68 6.81 3.42 -4.18
C LEU A 68 6.73 2.67 -2.86
N ILE A 69 6.72 1.35 -2.94
CA ILE A 69 6.77 0.44 -1.80
C ILE A 69 8.11 -0.28 -1.83
N GLU A 70 8.82 -0.28 -0.71
CA GLU A 70 10.10 -0.94 -0.50
C GLU A 70 9.96 -1.90 0.70
N ILE A 71 10.34 -3.15 0.53
CA ILE A 71 10.27 -4.21 1.55
C ILE A 71 11.67 -4.76 1.86
N ALA A 72 11.80 -5.57 2.91
CA ALA A 72 13.09 -6.19 3.21
C ALA A 72 13.47 -7.23 2.16
N ALA A 73 14.77 -7.41 1.93
CA ALA A 73 15.28 -8.41 0.98
C ALA A 73 14.94 -9.86 1.36
N THR A 74 14.54 -10.11 2.62
CA THR A 74 14.06 -11.42 3.09
C THR A 74 12.63 -11.72 2.68
N ASP A 75 11.86 -10.70 2.30
CA ASP A 75 10.40 -10.79 2.13
C ASP A 75 9.98 -10.65 0.66
N THR A 76 10.95 -10.79 -0.26
CA THR A 76 10.75 -10.56 -1.70
C THR A 76 9.67 -11.44 -2.32
N ASP A 77 9.31 -12.55 -1.68
CA ASP A 77 8.19 -13.41 -2.07
C ASP A 77 6.85 -12.66 -2.07
N ALA A 78 6.67 -11.69 -1.17
CA ALA A 78 5.48 -10.82 -1.14
C ALA A 78 5.31 -9.96 -2.41
N LEU A 79 6.40 -9.72 -3.16
CA LEU A 79 6.41 -8.93 -4.39
C LEU A 79 7.02 -9.69 -5.57
N ASN A 80 6.73 -10.99 -5.68
CA ASN A 80 7.14 -11.84 -6.80
C ASN A 80 8.66 -11.83 -7.08
N GLY A 81 9.47 -11.84 -6.02
CA GLY A 81 10.94 -11.83 -6.06
C GLY A 81 11.57 -10.44 -6.15
N SER A 82 10.79 -9.36 -6.04
CA SER A 82 11.29 -7.98 -5.99
C SER A 82 11.30 -7.45 -4.55
N ASP A 83 12.22 -6.56 -4.22
CA ASP A 83 12.24 -5.82 -2.95
C ASP A 83 11.54 -4.45 -3.04
N HIS A 84 10.98 -4.12 -4.20
CA HIS A 84 10.27 -2.86 -4.43
C HIS A 84 9.14 -3.02 -5.46
N LEU A 85 8.04 -2.30 -5.24
CA LEU A 85 6.94 -2.14 -6.17
C LEU A 85 6.72 -0.65 -6.46
N HIS A 86 6.81 -0.28 -7.73
CA HIS A 86 6.53 1.07 -8.20
C HIS A 86 5.16 1.12 -8.86
N ILE A 87 4.19 1.78 -8.22
CA ILE A 87 2.85 2.00 -8.75
C ILE A 87 2.77 3.40 -9.35
N HIS A 88 2.60 3.48 -10.67
CA HIS A 88 2.20 4.73 -11.34
C HIS A 88 0.69 4.88 -11.23
N HIS A 89 0.21 6.02 -10.71
CA HIS A 89 -1.23 6.27 -10.55
C HIS A 89 -1.65 7.60 -11.16
N ALA A 90 -2.94 7.70 -11.49
CA ALA A 90 -3.59 8.94 -11.92
C ALA A 90 -4.64 9.42 -10.90
N THR A 91 -4.52 9.00 -9.63
CA THR A 91 -5.30 9.51 -8.50
C THR A 91 -5.33 11.04 -8.49
N SER A 92 -6.52 11.63 -8.32
CA SER A 92 -6.65 13.08 -8.36
C SER A 92 -6.04 13.72 -7.12
N ALA A 93 -5.58 14.96 -7.23
CA ALA A 93 -5.02 15.68 -6.08
C ALA A 93 -6.02 15.84 -4.92
N ALA A 94 -7.33 15.83 -5.20
CA ALA A 94 -8.37 15.90 -4.17
C ALA A 94 -8.43 14.62 -3.32
N ASP A 95 -8.09 13.47 -3.92
CA ASP A 95 -8.17 12.15 -3.27
C ASP A 95 -6.85 11.78 -2.57
N LEU A 96 -5.73 12.43 -2.91
CA LEU A 96 -4.42 12.14 -2.32
C LEU A 96 -4.35 12.38 -0.81
N ALA A 97 -5.20 13.26 -0.26
CA ALA A 97 -5.30 13.47 1.18
C ALA A 97 -5.82 12.21 1.91
N GLU A 98 -6.77 11.50 1.32
CA GLU A 98 -7.31 10.25 1.86
C GLU A 98 -6.27 9.13 1.74
N VAL A 99 -5.60 9.02 0.60
CA VAL A 99 -4.49 8.07 0.40
C VAL A 99 -3.38 8.28 1.43
N GLU A 100 -2.97 9.53 1.66
CA GLU A 100 -1.96 9.85 2.67
C GLU A 100 -2.42 9.46 4.08
N LEU A 101 -3.68 9.72 4.44
CA LEU A 101 -4.21 9.34 5.75
C LEU A 101 -4.22 7.82 5.93
N THR A 102 -4.68 7.07 4.92
CA THR A 102 -4.68 5.61 4.91
C THR A 102 -3.28 5.05 5.09
N LEU A 103 -2.30 5.55 4.32
CA LEU A 103 -0.91 5.10 4.44
C LEU A 103 -0.31 5.40 5.81
N LYS A 104 -0.61 6.57 6.39
CA LYS A 104 -0.18 6.92 7.75
C LYS A 104 -0.78 5.95 8.78
N ASN A 105 -2.04 5.55 8.62
CA ASN A 105 -2.69 4.60 9.52
C ASN A 105 -2.09 3.20 9.39
N ILE A 106 -1.95 2.68 8.16
CA ILE A 106 -1.31 1.38 7.90
C ILE A 106 0.12 1.35 8.46
N LEU A 107 0.92 2.39 8.25
CA LEU A 107 2.35 2.34 8.58
C LEU A 107 2.67 2.76 10.02
N LYS A 108 1.67 3.14 10.82
CA LYS A 108 1.87 3.66 12.18
C LYS A 108 2.52 2.63 13.09
N GLY A 109 3.81 2.80 13.39
CA GLY A 109 4.56 1.89 14.27
C GLY A 109 5.10 0.61 13.61
N THR A 110 4.71 0.32 12.37
CA THR A 110 5.14 -0.88 11.61
C THR A 110 5.97 -0.51 10.39
N GLY A 111 5.90 0.73 9.89
CA GLY A 111 6.64 1.11 8.70
C GLY A 111 7.11 2.56 8.67
N THR A 112 7.69 2.94 7.54
CA THR A 112 8.13 4.31 7.27
C THR A 112 7.29 4.91 6.15
N TYR A 113 6.59 6.00 6.44
CA TYR A 113 5.89 6.79 5.44
C TYR A 113 6.68 8.05 5.06
N ILE A 114 6.82 8.29 3.76
CA ILE A 114 7.42 9.51 3.20
C ILE A 114 6.42 10.17 2.26
N SER A 115 6.10 11.43 2.53
CA SER A 115 5.25 12.27 1.67
C SER A 115 6.13 13.12 0.74
N GLN A 116 5.80 13.12 -0.54
CA GLN A 116 6.35 13.99 -1.59
C GLN A 116 5.23 14.77 -2.32
N LEU A 117 4.08 14.91 -1.67
CA LEU A 117 2.93 15.69 -2.13
C LEU A 117 3.18 17.21 -2.06
#